data_AF-A0A0R3S450-F1
#
_entry.id   AF-A0A0R3S450-F1
#
_cell.length_a   1.000
_cell.length_b   1.000
_cell.length_c   1.000
_cell.angle_alpha   90.00
_cell.angle_beta   90.00
_cell.angle_gamma   90.00
#
_symmetry.space_group_name_H-M   'P 1'
#
loop_
_entity.id
_entity.type
_entity.pdbx_description
1 polymer ?
#
loop_
_entity_poly.entity_id
_entity_poly.type
_entity_poly.pdbx_seq_one_letter_code
_entity_poly.pdbx_strand_id
1 'polypeptide(L)'
;MLLESSSNPKRKCFQCNMPYECNLGLCYGDYCIKSLASDQYVSKGCENKTFRVVNGESYIQENLEFIEKPHCTTEYMFGIKNIICYCNDVDFCNRSGKIGGILTVLFFMFLMLLNFIF
;
A
#
# COMPACT_ATOMS: atom_id res chain seq x y z
N MET A 1 -27.63 26.27 -6.90
CA MET A 1 -27.06 25.19 -7.72
C MET A 1 -26.03 24.49 -6.86
N LEU A 2 -26.18 23.17 -6.71
CA LEU A 2 -25.49 22.33 -5.73
C LEU A 2 -23.96 22.36 -5.94
N LEU A 3 -23.21 22.53 -4.86
CA LEU A 3 -21.78 22.22 -4.82
C LEU A 3 -21.63 20.73 -5.07
N GLU A 4 -21.21 20.37 -6.28
CA GLU A 4 -20.74 19.02 -6.61
C GLU A 4 -19.51 18.73 -5.75
N SER A 5 -19.74 18.15 -4.58
CA SER A 5 -18.71 17.46 -3.82
C SER A 5 -18.16 16.39 -4.75
N SER A 6 -16.98 16.64 -5.32
CA SER A 6 -16.17 15.65 -6.04
C SER A 6 -15.81 14.52 -5.07
N SER A 7 -16.77 13.64 -4.80
CA SER A 7 -16.59 12.47 -3.95
C SER A 7 -15.92 11.41 -4.79
N ASN A 8 -14.62 11.56 -5.02
CA ASN A 8 -13.83 10.42 -5.46
C ASN A 8 -14.09 9.27 -4.46
N PRO A 9 -14.42 8.06 -4.94
CA PRO A 9 -14.70 6.94 -4.05
C PRO A 9 -13.44 6.61 -3.24
N LYS A 10 -13.58 6.61 -1.91
CA LYS A 10 -12.50 6.19 -1.00
C LYS A 10 -12.12 4.74 -1.30
N ARG A 11 -10.81 4.47 -1.36
CA ARG A 11 -10.21 3.16 -1.59
C ARG A 11 -10.11 2.36 -0.30
N LYS A 12 -10.29 1.05 -0.39
CA LYS A 12 -9.96 0.13 0.71
C LYS A 12 -8.49 -0.19 0.69
N CYS A 13 -7.82 -0.14 1.83
CA CYS A 13 -6.40 -0.49 1.93
C CYS A 13 -6.15 -1.41 3.13
N PHE A 14 -5.06 -2.17 3.07
CA PHE A 14 -4.58 -2.89 4.25
C PHE A 14 -3.99 -1.92 5.27
N GLN A 15 -4.31 -2.12 6.55
CA GLN A 15 -3.77 -1.38 7.69
C GLN A 15 -2.99 -2.35 8.58
N CYS A 16 -1.69 -2.11 8.77
CA CYS A 16 -0.87 -2.93 9.67
C CYS A 16 0.41 -2.20 10.06
N ASN A 17 1.05 -2.64 11.14
CA ASN A 17 2.32 -2.07 11.61
C ASN A 17 3.41 -3.14 11.81
N MET A 18 3.24 -4.33 11.20
CA MET A 18 4.19 -5.45 11.26
C MET A 18 4.21 -6.26 9.95
N PRO A 19 5.37 -6.78 9.53
CA PRO A 19 5.55 -7.47 8.24
C PRO A 19 4.86 -8.83 8.11
N TYR A 20 4.57 -9.52 9.22
CA TYR A 20 4.03 -10.88 9.21
C TYR A 20 2.53 -10.97 9.53
N GLU A 21 1.93 -9.92 10.10
CA GLU A 21 0.53 -9.89 10.56
C GLU A 21 -0.33 -8.92 9.74
N CYS A 22 -0.04 -8.79 8.45
CA CYS A 22 -0.61 -7.73 7.63
C CYS A 22 -1.86 -8.16 6.82
N ASN A 23 -2.79 -8.89 7.47
CA ASN A 23 -3.96 -9.50 6.81
C ASN A 23 -5.33 -9.09 7.40
N LEU A 24 -5.39 -8.40 8.54
CA LEU A 24 -6.64 -8.22 9.28
C LEU A 24 -7.14 -6.76 9.33
N GLY A 25 -6.24 -5.78 9.34
CA GLY A 25 -6.63 -4.37 9.42
C GLY A 25 -7.06 -3.80 8.07
N LEU A 26 -8.11 -2.99 8.07
CA LEU A 26 -8.60 -2.25 6.91
C LEU A 26 -8.80 -0.77 7.22
N CYS A 27 -8.62 0.07 6.21
CA CYS A 27 -8.91 1.50 6.27
C CYS A 27 -9.47 2.00 4.93
N TYR A 28 -9.99 3.23 4.93
CA TYR A 28 -10.50 3.91 3.74
C TYR A 28 -9.79 5.25 3.53
N GLY A 29 -9.24 5.48 2.34
CA GLY A 29 -8.49 6.71 2.00
C GLY A 29 -8.51 7.03 0.52
N ASP A 30 -7.87 8.14 0.13
CA ASP A 30 -7.67 8.47 -1.28
C ASP A 30 -6.49 7.68 -1.87
N TYR A 31 -5.50 7.35 -1.04
CA TYR A 31 -4.35 6.51 -1.38
C TYR A 31 -4.17 5.39 -0.36
N CYS A 32 -3.71 4.25 -0.85
CA CYS A 32 -3.13 3.22 -0.01
C CYS A 32 -1.63 3.45 0.10
N ILE A 33 -1.11 3.36 1.33
CA ILE A 33 0.32 3.53 1.61
C ILE A 33 0.93 2.21 2.07
N LYS A 34 2.21 2.04 1.73
CA LYS A 34 3.08 0.97 2.24
C LYS A 34 4.46 1.55 2.51
N SER A 35 4.91 1.46 3.75
CA SER A 35 6.27 1.82 4.13
C SER A 35 7.13 0.58 4.35
N LEU A 36 8.43 0.72 4.07
CA LEU A 36 9.46 -0.26 4.36
C LEU A 36 10.64 0.47 5.00
N ALA A 37 10.81 0.32 6.31
CA ALA A 37 11.94 0.87 7.03
C ALA A 37 12.99 -0.23 7.28
N SER A 38 14.23 0.04 6.87
CA SER A 38 15.38 -0.86 7.03
C SER A 38 15.16 -2.29 6.51
N ASP A 39 14.30 -2.48 5.51
CA ASP A 39 13.89 -3.78 4.93
C ASP A 39 13.26 -4.79 5.92
N GLN A 40 13.00 -4.38 7.16
CA GLN A 40 12.53 -5.26 8.24
C GLN A 40 11.19 -4.82 8.80
N TYR A 41 10.92 -3.51 8.79
CA TYR A 41 9.69 -2.96 9.31
C TYR A 41 8.77 -2.59 8.17
N VAL A 42 7.56 -3.15 8.18
CA VAL A 42 6.52 -2.85 7.20
C VAL A 42 5.34 -2.24 7.91
N SER A 43 4.94 -1.04 7.50
CA SER A 43 3.64 -0.50 7.84
C SER A 43 2.80 -0.25 6.60
N LYS A 44 1.48 -0.34 6.77
CA LYS A 44 0.49 -0.10 5.72
C LYS A 44 -0.67 0.68 6.29
N GLY A 45 -1.31 1.47 5.44
CA GLY A 45 -2.51 2.19 5.82
C GLY A 45 -3.10 3.00 4.67
N CYS A 46 -3.79 4.07 5.04
CA CYS A 46 -4.50 4.97 4.14
C CYS A 46 -4.06 6.41 4.35
N GLU A 47 -4.03 7.18 3.27
CA GLU A 47 -3.84 8.62 3.33
C GLU A 47 -4.92 9.35 2.52
N ASN A 48 -5.27 10.55 2.96
CA ASN A 48 -6.23 11.42 2.27
C ASN A 48 -5.47 12.49 1.49
N LYS A 49 -6.04 12.93 0.36
CA LYS A 49 -5.57 14.11 -0.37
C LYS A 49 -5.62 15.31 0.55
N THR A 50 -4.47 15.81 0.99
CA THR A 50 -4.41 17.09 1.71
C THR A 50 -4.47 18.22 0.71
N PHE A 51 -5.60 18.93 0.66
CA PHE A 51 -5.68 20.19 -0.07
C PHE A 51 -5.01 21.28 0.76
N ARG A 52 -3.93 21.88 0.25
CA ARG A 52 -3.41 23.11 0.84
C ARG A 52 -4.30 24.26 0.39
N VAL A 53 -5.10 24.79 1.32
CA VAL A 53 -5.84 26.03 1.10
C VAL A 53 -4.90 27.19 1.43
N VAL A 54 -4.53 27.98 0.44
CA VAL A 54 -3.79 29.24 0.62
C VAL A 54 -4.74 30.35 0.18
N ASN A 55 -5.06 31.28 1.08
CA ASN A 55 -5.94 32.44 0.83
C ASN A 55 -7.34 32.12 0.27
N GLY A 56 -8.03 31.10 0.80
CA GLY A 56 -9.43 30.81 0.42
C GLY A 56 -9.60 30.15 -0.95
N GLU A 57 -8.49 29.92 -1.67
CA GLU A 57 -8.46 29.17 -2.91
C GLU A 57 -7.82 27.79 -2.62
N SER A 58 -8.53 26.72 -3.00
CA SER A 58 -8.00 25.36 -2.90
C SER A 58 -7.05 25.13 -4.07
N TYR A 59 -5.75 25.32 -3.84
CA TYR A 59 -4.76 24.93 -4.83
C TYR A 59 -4.60 23.42 -4.77
N ILE A 60 -5.04 22.73 -5.83
CA ILE A 60 -4.56 21.38 -6.06
C ILE A 60 -3.09 21.54 -6.42
N GLN A 61 -2.20 21.14 -5.52
CA GLN A 61 -0.76 21.18 -5.78
C GLN A 61 -0.49 20.54 -7.16
N GLU A 62 0.17 21.30 -8.04
CA GLU A 62 0.30 21.15 -9.50
C GLU A 62 1.03 19.87 -9.99
N ASN A 63 0.83 18.73 -9.33
CA ASN A 63 1.33 17.41 -9.75
C ASN A 63 0.18 16.43 -10.01
N LEU A 64 -0.97 16.92 -10.52
CA LEU A 64 -2.17 16.10 -10.71
C LEU A 64 -1.92 14.86 -11.60
N GLU A 65 -1.03 14.96 -12.60
CA GLU A 65 -0.69 13.84 -13.49
C GLU A 65 0.30 12.83 -12.91
N PHE A 66 1.10 13.22 -11.91
CA PHE A 66 2.08 12.33 -11.29
C PHE A 66 1.45 11.45 -10.21
N ILE A 67 0.33 11.90 -9.64
CA ILE A 67 -0.29 11.32 -8.45
C ILE A 67 -1.28 10.18 -8.79
N GLU A 68 -1.71 10.02 -10.03
CA GLU A 68 -2.56 8.88 -10.44
C GLU A 68 -1.78 7.59 -10.63
N LYS A 69 -0.45 7.66 -10.80
CA LYS A 69 0.38 6.47 -10.98
C LYS A 69 0.97 6.01 -9.65
N PRO A 70 1.15 4.69 -9.46
CA PRO A 70 1.88 4.19 -8.31
C PRO A 70 3.29 4.78 -8.25
N HIS A 71 3.68 5.28 -7.09
CA HIS A 71 4.95 5.97 -6.89
C HIS A 71 5.55 5.63 -5.51
N CYS A 72 6.88 5.66 -5.39
CA CYS A 72 7.58 5.49 -4.12
C CYS A 72 8.54 6.65 -3.85
N THR A 73 8.48 7.16 -2.64
CA THR A 73 9.41 8.14 -2.07
C THR A 73 10.40 7.44 -1.13
N THR A 74 11.57 8.04 -0.92
CA THR A 74 12.52 7.60 0.09
C THR A 74 12.76 8.74 1.07
N GLU A 75 12.57 8.47 2.35
CA GLU A 75 12.76 9.40 3.45
C GLU A 75 13.71 8.80 4.49
N TYR A 76 14.41 9.66 5.23
CA TYR A 76 15.26 9.23 6.34
C TYR A 76 14.62 9.66 7.65
N MET A 77 14.17 8.69 8.43
CA MET A 77 13.60 8.92 9.77
C MET A 77 14.56 8.36 10.81
N PHE A 78 15.05 9.20 11.71
CA PHE A 78 16.04 8.83 12.73
C PHE A 78 17.30 8.15 12.16
N GLY A 79 17.75 8.60 10.98
CA GLY A 79 18.90 8.02 10.28
C GLY A 79 18.62 6.68 9.58
N ILE A 80 17.41 6.15 9.69
CA ILE A 80 17.00 4.91 9.03
C ILE A 80 16.33 5.24 7.70
N LYS A 81 16.77 4.57 6.63
CA LYS A 81 16.14 4.66 5.30
C LYS A 81 14.74 4.04 5.35
N ASN A 82 13.74 4.84 4.99
CA ASN A 82 12.35 4.46 4.90
C ASN A 82 11.85 4.69 3.46
N ILE A 83 11.32 3.65 2.82
CA ILE A 83 10.75 3.74 1.48
C ILE A 83 9.23 3.71 1.62
N ILE A 84 8.54 4.74 1.13
CA ILE A 84 7.09 4.88 1.23
C ILE A 84 6.48 4.87 -0.17
N CYS A 85 5.67 3.85 -0.45
CA CYS A 85 4.98 3.67 -1.72
C CYS A 85 3.48 3.98 -1.59
N TYR A 86 2.95 4.63 -2.62
CA TYR A 86 1.57 5.09 -2.74
C TYR A 86 0.93 4.44 -3.97
N CYS A 87 -0.33 4.05 -3.84
CA CYS A 87 -1.14 3.52 -4.94
C CYS A 87 -2.63 3.85 -4.72
N ASN A 88 -3.39 3.96 -5.80
CA ASN A 88 -4.83 4.27 -5.79
C ASN A 88 -5.60 3.65 -6.97
N ASP A 89 -4.95 2.73 -7.69
CA ASP A 89 -5.41 2.07 -8.90
C ASP A 89 -6.53 1.06 -8.60
N VAL A 90 -6.38 0.26 -7.54
CA VAL A 90 -7.37 -0.75 -7.11
C VAL A 90 -7.48 -0.82 -5.59
N ASP A 91 -8.61 -1.33 -5.08
CA ASP A 91 -8.75 -1.67 -3.67
C ASP A 91 -7.66 -2.69 -3.27
N PHE A 92 -7.06 -2.47 -2.11
CA PHE A 92 -5.98 -3.28 -1.54
C PHE A 92 -4.70 -3.32 -2.40
N CYS A 93 -4.44 -2.30 -3.22
CA CYS A 93 -3.22 -2.21 -4.04
C CYS A 93 -1.91 -2.28 -3.21
N ASN A 94 -1.95 -1.91 -1.92
CA ASN A 94 -0.82 -2.04 -1.00
C ASN A 94 -0.57 -3.49 -0.49
N ARG A 95 -1.14 -4.50 -1.15
CA ARG A 95 -0.86 -5.92 -0.86
C ARG A 95 0.63 -6.22 -1.01
N SER A 96 1.17 -7.06 -0.13
CA SER A 96 2.53 -7.57 -0.28
C SER A 96 2.44 -8.98 -0.84
N GLY A 97 2.86 -9.19 -2.08
CA GLY A 97 2.84 -10.50 -2.72
C GLY A 97 3.91 -11.40 -2.11
N LYS A 98 3.54 -12.29 -1.19
CA LYS A 98 4.33 -13.50 -0.89
C LYS A 98 3.81 -14.65 -1.74
N ILE A 99 3.95 -14.54 -3.06
CA ILE A 99 3.42 -15.54 -4.01
C ILE A 99 4.42 -16.68 -4.25
N GLY A 100 5.71 -16.49 -3.95
CA GLY A 100 6.74 -17.50 -4.27
C GLY A 100 6.85 -18.71 -3.32
N GLY A 101 6.48 -18.56 -2.04
CA GLY A 101 6.78 -19.59 -1.03
C GLY A 101 5.80 -20.75 -0.95
N ILE A 102 4.58 -20.59 -1.44
CA ILE A 102 3.53 -21.63 -1.32
C ILE A 102 3.72 -22.71 -2.39
N LEU A 103 4.10 -22.32 -3.61
CA LEU A 103 4.34 -23.25 -4.73
C LEU A 103 5.53 -24.17 -4.46
N THR A 104 6.59 -23.66 -3.84
CA THR A 104 7.76 -24.47 -3.47
C THR A 104 7.42 -25.49 -2.40
N VAL A 105 6.68 -25.11 -1.36
CA VAL A 105 6.24 -26.04 -0.31
C VAL A 105 5.32 -27.12 -0.87
N LEU A 106 4.37 -26.78 -1.73
CA LEU A 106 3.49 -27.75 -2.39
C LEU A 106 4.26 -28.74 -3.28
N PHE A 107 5.27 -28.26 -4.01
CA PHE A 107 6.14 -29.11 -4.83
C PHE A 107 6.96 -30.09 -3.98
N PHE A 108 7.58 -29.63 -2.89
CA PHE A 108 8.31 -30.51 -1.96
C PHE A 108 7.39 -31.54 -1.29
N MET A 109 6.19 -31.14 -0.87
CA MET A 109 5.21 -32.07 -0.30
C MET A 109 4.77 -33.14 -1.31
N PHE A 110 4.57 -32.76 -2.57
CA PHE A 110 4.25 -33.71 -3.64
C PHE A 110 5.39 -34.70 -3.91
N LEU A 111 6.65 -34.24 -3.92
CA LEU A 111 7.81 -35.12 -4.08
C LEU A 111 7.96 -36.12 -2.92
N MET A 112 7.69 -35.70 -1.69
CA MET A 112 7.72 -36.60 -0.53
C MET A 112 6.63 -37.68 -0.61
N LEU A 113 5.45 -37.35 -1.13
CA LEU A 113 4.37 -38.31 -1.35
C LEU A 113 4.70 -39.32 -2.46
N LEU A 114 5.36 -38.88 -3.54
CA LEU A 114 5.79 -39.80 -4.61
C LEU A 114 6.82 -40.83 -4.13
N ASN A 115 7.76 -40.43 -3.27
CA ASN A 115 8.75 -41.35 -2.67
C ASN A 115 8.16 -42.31 -1.62
N PHE A 116 6.92 -42.10 -1.17
CA PHE A 116 6.23 -43.01 -0.26
C PHE A 116 5.38 -44.05 -1.00
N ILE A 117 5.04 -43.79 -2.27
CA ILE A 117 4.17 -44.63 -3.09
C ILE A 117 4.99 -45.58 -4.00
N PHE A 118 6.21 -45.19 -4.36
CA PHE A 118 7.19 -45.98 -5.11
C PHE A 118 8.31 -46.48 -4.21
#